data_AF-A0A850QGJ1-F1
#
_entry.id   AF-A0A850QGJ1-F1
#
_cell.length_a   1.000
_cell.length_b   1.000
_cell.length_c   1.000
_cell.angle_alpha   90.00
_cell.angle_beta   90.00
_cell.angle_gamma   90.00
#
_symmetry.space_group_name_H-M   'P 1'
#
loop_
_entity.id
_entity.type
_entity.pdbx_description
1 polymer ?
#
loop_
_entity_poly.entity_id
_entity_poly.type
_entity_poly.pdbx_seq_one_letter_code
_entity_poly.pdbx_strand_id
1 'polypeptide(L)'
;MDLNVIDNYKKPQTEGVILRVLIIFFFSIFLVGACGPTNQSRGTSAQLHTQKSQRAANLARNNAIWAQRRGYVVSGMNYEVGVSPDWSYALVAPIGQASFSLGEVETAASAVTGCAATGDSFLYLIGVSQGTRIPISALDKLSGRTRVELTC
;
A
#
# COMPACT_ATOMS: atom_id res chain seq x y z
N MET A 1 -7.35 31.37 -51.69
CA MET A 1 -6.82 32.62 -51.11
C MET A 1 -7.99 33.58 -51.06
N ASP A 2 -8.52 33.83 -49.86
CA ASP A 2 -9.41 34.92 -49.45
C ASP A 2 -9.40 34.86 -47.90
N LEU A 3 -8.82 35.83 -47.15
CA LEU A 3 -9.41 37.12 -46.72
C LEU A 3 -10.73 36.90 -45.93
N ASN A 4 -11.01 37.42 -44.73
CA ASN A 4 -10.37 38.36 -43.80
C ASN A 4 -11.30 38.47 -42.54
N VAL A 5 -10.80 39.03 -41.43
CA VAL A 5 -11.54 39.83 -40.39
C VAL A 5 -12.49 39.05 -39.43
N ILE A 6 -12.20 38.85 -38.14
CA ILE A 6 -12.11 39.76 -36.95
C ILE A 6 -13.48 40.16 -36.33
N ASP A 7 -13.54 39.94 -35.01
CA ASP A 7 -14.28 40.61 -33.93
C ASP A 7 -15.68 40.18 -33.44
N ASN A 8 -15.66 39.79 -32.16
CA ASN A 8 -16.47 40.28 -31.03
C ASN A 8 -17.95 40.62 -31.25
N TYR A 9 -18.83 40.12 -30.36
CA TYR A 9 -19.87 40.88 -29.63
C TYR A 9 -20.61 39.89 -28.69
N LYS A 10 -20.44 39.96 -27.37
CA LYS A 10 -21.15 40.81 -26.38
C LYS A 10 -22.41 40.13 -25.78
N LYS A 11 -22.34 39.84 -24.47
CA LYS A 11 -23.43 39.50 -23.53
C LYS A 11 -24.38 40.70 -23.34
N PRO A 12 -25.69 40.50 -23.08
CA PRO A 12 -26.26 40.93 -21.78
C PRO A 12 -27.45 40.06 -21.29
N GLN A 13 -27.56 39.74 -20.00
CA GLN A 13 -28.44 40.35 -18.96
C GLN A 13 -29.76 39.58 -18.73
N THR A 14 -29.98 39.05 -17.52
CA THR A 14 -31.30 39.12 -16.88
C THR A 14 -31.17 39.00 -15.36
N GLU A 15 -31.85 39.91 -14.67
CA GLU A 15 -31.82 40.19 -13.25
C GLU A 15 -32.78 39.29 -12.43
N GLY A 16 -32.57 39.24 -11.11
CA GLY A 16 -33.68 39.32 -10.16
C GLY A 16 -34.21 38.01 -9.54
N VAL A 17 -33.60 37.55 -8.44
CA VAL A 17 -34.32 36.87 -7.33
C VAL A 17 -33.57 37.09 -6.00
N ILE A 18 -33.63 38.30 -5.44
CA ILE A 18 -33.27 38.55 -4.03
C ILE A 18 -34.51 39.12 -3.36
N LEU A 19 -35.41 38.26 -2.87
CA LEU A 19 -36.46 38.70 -1.95
C LEU A 19 -37.14 37.54 -1.19
N ARG A 20 -37.04 37.59 0.15
CA ARG A 20 -37.97 37.05 1.18
C ARG A 20 -38.09 35.53 1.34
N VAL A 21 -37.33 34.95 2.27
CA VAL A 21 -37.81 33.85 3.14
C VAL A 21 -37.08 33.92 4.51
N LEU A 22 -37.85 34.25 5.56
CA LEU A 22 -37.62 34.05 7.01
C LEU A 22 -36.30 34.58 7.63
N ILE A 23 -36.19 35.54 8.56
CA ILE A 23 -37.03 36.01 9.69
C ILE A 23 -37.95 34.93 10.28
N ILE A 24 -37.42 34.14 11.20
CA ILE A 24 -37.98 33.70 12.50
C ILE A 24 -37.07 32.55 12.97
N PHE A 25 -36.18 32.83 13.91
CA PHE A 25 -35.97 32.02 15.13
C PHE A 25 -35.00 32.79 16.03
N PHE A 26 -35.62 33.70 16.76
CA PHE A 26 -35.08 34.39 17.92
C PHE A 26 -34.60 33.36 18.95
N PHE A 27 -33.44 33.65 19.57
CA PHE A 27 -33.12 33.37 20.97
C PHE A 27 -33.12 31.92 21.46
N SER A 28 -31.92 31.37 21.70
CA SER A 28 -31.51 30.89 23.04
C SER A 28 -30.01 30.56 23.08
N ILE A 29 -29.25 31.46 23.70
CA ILE A 29 -28.25 31.22 24.75
C ILE A 29 -27.42 29.93 24.65
N PHE A 30 -26.11 30.06 24.38
CA PHE A 30 -25.06 29.70 25.35
C PHE A 30 -23.75 30.38 24.96
N LEU A 31 -23.35 31.33 25.80
CA LEU A 31 -22.03 31.92 25.81
C LEU A 31 -21.07 30.94 26.52
N VAL A 32 -19.83 30.90 26.03
CA VAL A 32 -18.62 30.33 26.65
C VAL A 32 -18.48 28.80 26.63
N GLY A 33 -17.65 28.34 25.71
CA GLY A 33 -17.03 27.02 25.73
C GLY A 33 -15.86 27.01 24.76
N ALA A 34 -14.76 27.65 25.17
CA ALA A 34 -13.40 27.54 24.63
C ALA A 34 -13.26 26.93 23.22
N CYS A 35 -12.88 27.75 22.24
CA CYS A 35 -11.97 27.31 21.19
C CYS A 35 -10.66 26.84 21.86
N GLY A 36 -10.65 25.64 22.43
CA GLY A 36 -9.41 24.95 22.72
C GLY A 36 -8.74 24.63 21.39
N PRO A 37 -7.41 24.82 21.24
CA PRO A 37 -6.73 24.32 20.06
C PRO A 37 -7.03 22.83 19.97
N THR A 38 -7.67 22.43 18.86
CA THR A 38 -7.87 21.02 18.52
C THR A 38 -6.50 20.35 18.66
N ASN A 39 -6.39 19.41 19.60
CA ASN A 39 -5.22 18.54 19.83
C ASN A 39 -5.01 17.57 18.64
N GLN A 40 -5.17 18.05 17.40
CA GLN A 40 -5.05 17.27 16.18
C GLN A 40 -3.57 17.02 15.81
N SER A 41 -2.62 17.75 16.40
CA SER A 41 -1.17 17.54 16.18
C SER A 41 -0.49 16.58 17.17
N ARG A 42 -1.09 16.33 18.35
CA ARG A 42 -0.59 15.31 19.31
C ARG A 42 -0.93 13.89 18.86
N GLY A 43 -2.07 13.70 18.19
CA GLY A 43 -2.45 12.41 17.60
C GLY A 43 -1.49 11.97 16.50
N THR A 44 -1.11 12.89 15.60
CA THR A 44 -0.29 12.57 14.42
C THR A 44 1.18 12.31 14.73
N SER A 45 1.78 13.03 15.70
CA SER A 45 3.18 12.80 16.10
C SER A 45 3.33 11.50 16.90
N ALA A 46 2.46 11.23 17.88
CA ALA A 46 2.48 9.97 18.62
C ALA A 46 2.18 8.76 17.74
N GLN A 47 1.24 8.88 16.79
CA GLN A 47 0.99 7.86 15.76
C GLN A 47 2.20 7.64 14.85
N LEU A 48 2.87 8.71 14.40
CA LEU A 48 4.07 8.61 13.57
C LEU A 48 5.24 7.95 14.32
N HIS A 49 5.44 8.29 15.59
CA HIS A 49 6.46 7.65 16.43
C HIS A 49 6.17 6.16 16.64
N THR A 50 4.91 5.81 16.89
CA THR A 50 4.47 4.41 17.04
C THR A 50 4.60 3.63 15.73
N GLN A 51 4.28 4.26 14.58
CA GLN A 51 4.44 3.64 13.26
C GLN A 51 5.93 3.38 12.94
N LYS A 52 6.81 4.33 13.25
CA LYS A 52 8.26 4.17 13.06
C LYS A 52 8.82 3.06 13.94
N SER A 53 8.44 2.99 15.21
CA SER A 53 8.91 1.94 16.12
C SER A 53 8.39 0.55 15.70
N GLN A 54 7.14 0.44 15.28
CA GLN A 54 6.58 -0.80 14.73
C GLN A 54 7.29 -1.23 13.46
N ARG A 55 7.59 -0.30 12.55
CA ARG A 55 8.37 -0.61 11.33
C ARG A 55 9.75 -1.16 11.66
N ALA A 56 10.46 -0.55 12.61
CA ALA A 56 11.78 -1.01 13.03
C ALA A 56 11.72 -2.41 13.66
N ALA A 57 10.72 -2.67 14.51
CA ALA A 57 10.50 -3.99 15.11
C ALA A 57 10.17 -5.06 14.04
N ASN A 58 9.32 -4.72 13.07
CA ASN A 58 8.97 -5.63 11.98
C ASN A 58 10.19 -5.93 11.08
N LEU A 59 11.02 -4.92 10.80
CA LEU A 59 12.25 -5.12 10.03
C LEU A 59 13.22 -6.04 10.78
N ALA A 60 13.41 -5.83 12.09
CA ALA A 60 14.26 -6.67 12.92
C ALA A 60 13.77 -8.13 12.95
N ARG A 61 12.46 -8.34 13.12
CA ARG A 61 11.83 -9.67 13.06
C ARG A 61 12.06 -10.34 11.71
N ASN A 62 11.81 -9.63 10.61
CA ASN A 62 11.98 -10.17 9.26
C ASN A 62 13.46 -10.50 8.96
N ASN A 63 14.39 -9.69 9.47
CA ASN A 63 15.82 -9.96 9.33
C ASN A 63 16.26 -11.19 10.13
N ALA A 64 15.70 -11.40 11.32
CA ALA A 64 15.94 -12.61 12.11
C ALA A 64 15.43 -13.86 11.40
N ILE A 65 14.23 -13.80 10.81
CA ILE A 65 13.67 -14.88 9.98
C ILE A 65 14.59 -15.16 8.78
N TRP A 66 15.05 -14.12 8.10
CA TRP A 66 15.90 -14.26 6.92
C TRP A 66 17.29 -14.81 7.23
N ALA A 67 17.79 -14.62 8.45
CA ALA A 67 19.06 -15.22 8.86
C ALA A 67 19.03 -16.75 8.79
N GLN A 68 17.85 -17.36 8.90
CA GLN A 68 17.63 -18.81 8.88
C GLN A 68 17.11 -19.33 7.53
N ARG A 69 17.23 -18.53 6.47
CA ARG A 69 16.73 -18.87 5.14
C ARG A 69 17.35 -20.16 4.59
N ARG A 70 16.57 -20.87 3.77
CA ARG A 70 16.93 -22.13 3.12
C ARG A 70 16.82 -21.95 1.60
N GLY A 71 17.78 -22.48 0.86
CA GLY A 71 17.76 -22.48 -0.59
C GLY A 71 16.81 -23.54 -1.15
N TYR A 72 16.13 -23.23 -2.24
CA TYR A 72 15.31 -24.16 -3.02
C TYR A 72 15.36 -23.83 -4.50
N VAL A 73 15.18 -24.84 -5.36
CA VAL A 73 15.21 -24.69 -6.82
C VAL A 73 13.81 -24.89 -7.38
N VAL A 74 13.28 -23.88 -8.08
CA VAL A 74 12.01 -23.97 -8.81
C VAL A 74 12.29 -23.73 -10.29
N SER A 75 11.96 -24.69 -11.15
CA SER A 75 12.14 -24.56 -12.60
C SER A 75 13.57 -24.18 -13.03
N GLY A 76 14.58 -24.68 -12.31
CA GLY A 76 16.00 -24.37 -12.55
C GLY A 76 16.48 -23.03 -11.98
N MET A 77 15.60 -22.28 -11.31
CA MET A 77 15.88 -20.97 -10.71
C MET A 77 16.03 -21.09 -9.19
N ASN A 78 16.97 -20.36 -8.61
CA ASN A 78 17.27 -20.44 -7.17
C ASN A 78 16.43 -19.45 -6.37
N TYR A 79 15.85 -19.92 -5.28
CA TYR A 79 15.11 -19.12 -4.31
C TYR A 79 15.66 -19.35 -2.91
N GLU A 80 15.65 -18.30 -2.09
CA GLU A 80 15.84 -18.40 -0.65
C GLU A 80 14.50 -18.20 0.06
N VAL A 81 14.23 -19.04 1.06
CA VAL A 81 12.98 -19.04 1.83
C VAL A 81 13.30 -18.97 3.32
N GLY A 82 12.85 -17.91 4.00
CA GLY A 82 12.89 -17.79 5.46
C GLY A 82 11.49 -17.95 6.03
N VAL A 83 11.30 -18.88 6.97
CA VAL A 83 9.98 -19.21 7.54
C VAL A 83 9.79 -18.48 8.86
N SER A 84 8.61 -17.91 9.09
CA SER A 84 8.31 -17.28 10.37
C SER A 84 8.28 -18.32 11.50
N PRO A 85 8.66 -17.97 12.75
CA PRO A 85 8.74 -18.96 13.83
C PRO A 85 7.38 -19.59 14.20
N ASP A 86 6.31 -18.85 13.95
CA ASP A 86 4.92 -19.25 14.14
C ASP A 86 4.31 -19.93 12.90
N TRP A 87 5.10 -20.14 11.84
CA TRP A 87 4.69 -20.81 10.60
C TRP A 87 3.51 -20.17 9.86
N SER A 88 3.15 -18.93 10.20
CA SER A 88 2.04 -18.20 9.57
C SER A 88 2.42 -17.56 8.23
N TYR A 89 3.71 -17.36 7.95
CA TYR A 89 4.18 -16.83 6.67
C TYR A 89 5.62 -17.24 6.36
N ALA A 90 6.01 -17.12 5.10
CA ALA A 90 7.40 -17.17 4.68
C ALA A 90 7.79 -15.89 3.93
N LEU A 91 9.08 -15.57 4.03
CA LEU A 91 9.77 -14.59 3.21
C LEU A 91 10.49 -15.35 2.10
N VAL A 92 10.37 -14.89 0.86
CA VAL A 92 10.96 -15.56 -0.31
C VAL A 92 11.70 -14.54 -1.15
N ALA A 93 12.90 -14.87 -1.62
CA ALA A 93 13.65 -14.04 -2.56
C ALA A 93 14.21 -14.89 -3.72
N PRO A 94 14.05 -14.43 -4.97
CA PRO A 94 14.75 -15.00 -6.12
C PRO A 94 16.25 -14.63 -6.11
N ILE A 95 17.12 -15.52 -6.60
CA ILE A 95 18.59 -15.34 -6.60
C ILE A 95 19.15 -15.45 -8.00
N GLY A 96 19.93 -14.43 -8.39
CA GLY A 96 20.70 -14.46 -9.64
C GLY A 96 19.82 -14.37 -10.90
N GLN A 97 18.61 -13.82 -10.79
CA GLN A 97 17.65 -13.77 -11.88
C GLN A 97 17.02 -12.39 -12.05
N ALA A 98 16.68 -12.05 -13.29
CA ALA A 98 16.12 -10.74 -13.64
C ALA A 98 14.63 -10.59 -13.29
N SER A 99 13.91 -11.71 -13.23
CA SER A 99 12.47 -11.74 -12.93
C SER A 99 12.07 -13.00 -12.18
N PHE A 100 10.87 -13.02 -11.65
CA PHE A 100 10.23 -14.17 -10.98
C PHE A 100 8.73 -14.16 -11.25
N SER A 101 8.02 -15.25 -11.02
CA SER A 101 6.56 -15.28 -11.00
C SER A 101 6.03 -15.58 -9.60
N LEU A 102 4.75 -15.26 -9.38
CA LEU A 102 4.10 -15.58 -8.13
C LEU A 102 4.04 -17.08 -7.86
N GLY A 103 3.72 -17.87 -8.89
CA GLY A 103 3.66 -19.33 -8.76
C GLY A 103 5.00 -19.95 -8.35
N GLU A 104 6.12 -19.39 -8.79
CA GLU A 104 7.45 -19.86 -8.36
C GLU A 104 7.71 -19.58 -6.88
N VAL A 105 7.31 -18.39 -6.42
CA VAL A 105 7.44 -17.98 -5.01
C VAL A 105 6.59 -18.87 -4.11
N GLU A 106 5.33 -19.09 -4.48
CA GLU A 106 4.39 -19.99 -3.77
C GLU A 106 4.92 -21.43 -3.75
N THR A 107 5.45 -21.91 -4.88
CA THR A 107 6.04 -23.26 -4.99
C THR A 107 7.28 -23.39 -4.09
N ALA A 108 8.18 -22.41 -4.10
CA ALA A 108 9.39 -22.44 -3.27
C ALA A 108 9.03 -22.49 -1.78
N ALA A 109 8.09 -21.65 -1.35
CA ALA A 109 7.63 -21.64 0.03
C ALA A 109 6.94 -22.95 0.42
N SER A 110 5.99 -23.42 -0.39
CA SER A 110 5.26 -24.66 -0.12
C SER A 110 6.19 -25.86 -0.06
N ALA A 111 7.21 -25.92 -0.91
CA ALA A 111 8.18 -27.01 -0.91
C ALA A 111 9.09 -27.01 0.32
N VAL A 112 9.48 -25.84 0.83
CA VAL A 112 10.33 -25.72 2.02
C VAL A 112 9.55 -25.98 3.31
N THR A 113 8.27 -25.62 3.36
CA THR A 113 7.44 -25.71 4.58
C THR A 113 6.53 -26.93 4.63
N GLY A 114 6.17 -27.50 3.48
CA GLY A 114 5.14 -28.53 3.37
C GLY A 114 3.70 -28.01 3.50
N CYS A 115 3.52 -26.69 3.66
CA CYS A 115 2.21 -26.06 3.81
C CYS A 115 1.74 -25.42 2.49
N ALA A 116 0.44 -25.12 2.37
CA ALA A 116 -0.04 -24.33 1.25
C ALA A 116 0.49 -22.89 1.40
N ALA A 117 1.09 -22.34 0.34
CA ALA A 117 1.55 -20.97 0.32
C ALA A 117 0.72 -20.12 -0.65
N THR A 118 0.32 -18.94 -0.21
CA THR A 118 -0.43 -17.96 -1.01
C THR A 118 0.31 -16.63 -1.02
N GLY A 119 0.45 -16.01 -2.19
CA GLY A 119 0.95 -14.64 -2.33
C GLY A 119 0.34 -13.67 -1.33
N ASP A 120 1.10 -12.74 -0.78
CA ASP A 120 0.48 -11.59 -0.09
C ASP A 120 -0.21 -10.68 -1.13
N SER A 121 -1.27 -10.01 -0.69
CA SER A 121 -2.15 -9.10 -1.43
C SER A 121 -1.39 -8.07 -2.27
N PHE A 122 -0.21 -7.62 -1.82
CA PHE A 122 0.62 -6.68 -2.56
C PHE A 122 1.11 -7.24 -3.91
N LEU A 123 1.48 -8.53 -3.96
CA LEU A 123 1.91 -9.18 -5.20
C LEU A 123 0.74 -9.37 -6.17
N TYR A 124 -0.47 -9.57 -5.66
CA TYR A 124 -1.68 -9.60 -6.48
C TYR A 124 -2.07 -8.19 -6.97
N LEU A 125 -1.84 -7.15 -6.17
CA LEU A 125 -2.19 -5.77 -6.50
C LEU A 125 -1.41 -5.21 -7.70
N ILE A 126 -0.19 -5.72 -7.93
CA ILE A 126 0.63 -5.36 -9.10
C ILE A 126 0.22 -6.12 -10.39
N GLY A 127 -0.95 -6.76 -10.42
CA GLY A 127 -1.58 -7.30 -11.63
C GLY A 127 -1.01 -8.64 -12.10
N VAL A 128 -0.60 -9.49 -11.15
CA VAL A 128 0.16 -10.71 -11.44
C VAL A 128 -0.77 -11.91 -11.35
N SER A 129 -1.22 -12.40 -12.50
CA SER A 129 -1.67 -13.80 -12.59
C SER A 129 -0.45 -14.72 -12.33
N GLN A 130 -0.66 -15.96 -11.91
CA GLN A 130 0.42 -16.88 -11.50
C GLN A 130 1.59 -17.01 -12.52
N GLY A 131 1.35 -16.77 -13.81
CA GLY A 131 2.35 -16.83 -14.87
C GLY A 131 3.06 -15.51 -15.21
N THR A 132 2.60 -14.36 -14.70
CA THR A 132 3.21 -13.06 -15.03
C THR A 132 4.61 -12.95 -14.43
N ARG A 133 5.59 -12.60 -15.27
CA ARG A 133 6.96 -12.32 -14.84
C ARG A 133 7.05 -10.92 -14.24
N ILE A 134 7.41 -10.85 -12.97
CA ILE A 134 7.68 -9.63 -12.23
C ILE A 134 9.19 -9.37 -12.26
N PRO A 135 9.65 -8.17 -12.65
CA PRO A 135 11.07 -7.81 -12.55
C PRO A 135 11.52 -7.80 -11.09
N ILE A 136 12.75 -8.24 -10.82
CA ILE A 136 13.27 -8.31 -9.45
C ILE A 136 13.32 -6.93 -8.75
N SER A 137 13.43 -5.85 -9.52
CA SER A 137 13.37 -4.46 -9.03
C SER A 137 12.04 -4.11 -8.36
N ALA A 138 10.96 -4.87 -8.61
CA ALA A 138 9.70 -4.72 -7.89
C ALA A 138 9.86 -5.03 -6.38
N LEU A 139 10.89 -5.81 -6.00
CA LEU A 139 11.18 -6.16 -4.61
C LEU A 139 12.11 -5.16 -3.91
N ASP A 140 12.64 -4.14 -4.60
CA ASP A 140 13.59 -3.18 -4.02
C ASP A 140 13.02 -2.47 -2.78
N LYS A 141 11.72 -2.14 -2.84
CA LYS A 141 10.98 -1.50 -1.73
C LYS A 141 10.69 -2.46 -0.56
N LEU A 142 10.87 -3.76 -0.78
CA LEU A 142 10.60 -4.84 0.17
C LEU A 142 11.89 -5.53 0.62
N SER A 143 13.04 -4.86 0.51
CA SER A 143 14.35 -5.42 0.89
C SER A 143 14.72 -6.67 0.07
N GLY A 144 14.25 -6.76 -1.18
CA GLY A 144 14.54 -7.87 -2.10
C GLY A 144 13.76 -9.15 -1.80
N ARG A 145 12.75 -9.09 -0.93
CA ARG A 145 12.01 -10.27 -0.45
C ARG A 145 10.52 -10.03 -0.56
N THR A 146 9.76 -11.07 -0.82
CA THR A 146 8.31 -11.02 -0.75
C THR A 146 7.77 -11.90 0.37
N ARG A 147 6.60 -11.54 0.88
CA ARG A 147 5.89 -12.34 1.87
C ARG A 147 4.86 -13.22 1.16
N VAL A 148 4.75 -14.46 1.64
CA VAL A 148 3.69 -15.41 1.31
C VAL A 148 3.07 -15.90 2.60
N GLU A 149 1.74 -15.92 2.66
CA GLU A 149 0.99 -16.51 3.75
C GLU A 149 1.08 -18.03 3.66
N LEU A 150 1.17 -18.69 4.82
CA LEU A 150 1.23 -20.14 4.92
C LEU A 150 0.00 -20.65 5.63
N THR A 151 -0.59 -21.71 5.08
CA THR A 151 -1.70 -22.43 5.68
C THR A 151 -1.27 -23.87 5.91
N CYS A 152 -0.96 -24.15 7.17
CA CYS A 152 -0.80 -25.46 7.77
C CYS A 152 -2.01 -25.67 8.70
#